data_AF-A0A1I5N9G7-F1
#
_entry.id   AF-A0A1I5N9G7-F1
#
_cell.length_a   1.000
_cell.length_b   1.000
_cell.length_c   1.000
_cell.angle_alpha   90.00
_cell.angle_beta   90.00
_cell.angle_gamma   90.00
#
_symmetry.space_group_name_H-M   'P 1'
#
loop_
_entity.id
_entity.type
_entity.pdbx_description
1 polymer ?
#
loop_
_entity_poly.entity_id
_entity_poly.type
_entity_poly.pdbx_seq_one_letter_code
_entity_poly.pdbx_strand_id
1 'polypeptide(L)'
;MPEKHIQAEKDYVKGLKYKDIAEKHSVSINTVKSWKRRYEWTREKGATKEKRVHTKKGAPAGNKNALGNTGGSAPEGNKNAITHGLYETIVADHFSEEDQQLFLLSGQMQGLEQELQLARYKVARLVREQNNKRMIGTGGSKEGPEPYYLQDDFYEDAIQKGIELVSKLEDKLNKLQLEKDKLELSKDKHALDKAKANVDEGEYEDDGFINALGDTVEEVWDDDDNTD
;
A
#
# COMPACT_ATOMS: atom_id res chain seq x y z
N MET A 1 -15.32 -25.95 67.29
CA MET A 1 -14.81 -24.89 66.38
C MET A 1 -14.75 -25.47 64.99
N PRO A 2 -15.39 -24.88 63.95
CA PRO A 2 -15.21 -25.38 62.59
C PRO A 2 -13.73 -25.27 62.21
N GLU A 3 -13.18 -26.33 61.62
CA GLU A 3 -11.79 -26.34 61.20
C GLU A 3 -11.52 -25.22 60.20
N LYS A 4 -10.39 -24.51 60.35
CA LYS A 4 -10.03 -23.34 59.53
C LYS A 4 -10.09 -23.61 58.02
N HIS A 5 -9.81 -24.85 57.61
CA HIS A 5 -9.84 -25.27 56.22
C HIS A 5 -11.27 -25.25 55.63
N ILE A 6 -12.30 -25.61 56.39
CA ILE A 6 -13.71 -25.60 55.96
C ILE A 6 -14.18 -24.17 55.70
N GLN A 7 -13.78 -23.23 56.54
CA GLN A 7 -14.14 -21.83 56.36
C GLN A 7 -13.39 -21.19 55.18
N ALA A 8 -12.12 -21.57 54.99
CA ALA A 8 -11.33 -21.15 53.83
C ALA A 8 -11.88 -21.72 52.51
N GLU A 9 -12.45 -22.92 52.51
CA GLU A 9 -13.14 -23.51 51.35
C GLU A 9 -14.38 -22.69 50.98
N LYS A 10 -15.23 -22.35 51.95
CA LYS A 10 -16.40 -21.49 51.73
C LYS A 10 -16.00 -20.15 51.11
N ASP A 11 -14.90 -19.55 51.58
CA ASP A 11 -14.38 -18.30 51.03
C ASP A 11 -13.78 -18.49 49.62
N TYR A 12 -13.17 -19.64 49.33
CA TYR A 12 -12.67 -20.00 48.00
C TYR A 12 -13.79 -20.17 46.97
N VAL A 13 -14.87 -20.86 47.35
CA VAL A 13 -16.08 -21.04 46.53
C VAL A 13 -16.78 -19.70 46.27
N LYS A 14 -16.76 -18.78 47.24
CA LYS A 14 -17.22 -17.37 47.06
C LYS A 14 -16.35 -16.55 46.11
N GLY A 15 -15.22 -17.09 45.62
CA GLY A 15 -14.40 -16.47 44.59
C GLY A 15 -13.21 -15.66 45.11
N LEU A 16 -12.93 -15.66 46.42
CA LEU A 16 -11.79 -14.94 46.99
C LEU A 16 -10.45 -15.52 46.47
N LYS A 17 -9.43 -14.66 46.38
CA LYS A 17 -8.07 -15.09 46.01
C LYS A 17 -7.40 -15.75 47.21
N TYR A 18 -6.43 -16.63 46.96
CA TYR A 18 -5.69 -17.30 48.03
C TYR A 18 -4.98 -16.32 48.97
N LYS A 19 -4.58 -15.15 48.48
CA LYS A 19 -3.97 -14.10 49.30
C LYS A 19 -4.95 -13.59 50.36
N ASP A 20 -6.17 -13.27 49.96
CA ASP A 20 -7.19 -12.69 50.85
C ASP A 20 -7.69 -13.73 51.87
N ILE A 21 -7.81 -15.00 51.45
CA ILE A 21 -8.16 -16.12 52.33
C ILE A 21 -7.05 -16.34 53.37
N ALA A 22 -5.79 -16.26 52.96
CA ALA A 22 -4.63 -16.39 53.83
C ALA A 22 -4.61 -15.30 54.90
N GLU A 23 -4.84 -14.05 54.51
CA GLU A 23 -4.88 -12.90 55.41
C GLU A 23 -6.06 -12.98 56.40
N LYS A 24 -7.26 -13.32 55.90
CA LYS A 24 -8.50 -13.44 56.69
C LYS A 24 -8.43 -14.53 57.76
N HIS A 25 -7.78 -15.66 57.45
CA HIS A 25 -7.64 -16.79 58.37
C HIS A 25 -6.29 -16.81 59.11
N SER A 26 -5.47 -15.78 58.91
CA SER A 26 -4.11 -15.64 59.45
C SER A 26 -3.25 -16.89 59.23
N VAL A 27 -3.27 -17.41 58.00
CA VAL A 27 -2.46 -18.56 57.57
C VAL A 27 -1.57 -18.16 56.39
N SER A 28 -0.52 -18.93 56.13
CA SER A 28 0.32 -18.68 54.96
C SER A 28 -0.44 -18.99 53.67
N ILE A 29 -0.11 -18.31 52.57
CA ILE A 29 -0.67 -18.61 51.24
C ILE A 29 -0.41 -20.06 50.81
N ASN A 30 0.71 -20.64 51.25
CA ASN A 30 1.07 -22.03 50.96
C ASN A 30 0.18 -23.02 51.72
N THR A 31 -0.28 -22.66 52.91
CA THR A 31 -1.25 -23.44 53.69
C THR A 31 -2.58 -23.54 52.94
N VAL A 32 -3.08 -22.43 52.40
CA VAL A 32 -4.32 -22.40 51.60
C VAL A 32 -4.18 -23.23 50.31
N LYS A 33 -3.04 -23.10 49.60
CA LYS A 33 -2.74 -23.94 48.42
C LYS A 33 -2.69 -25.44 48.76
N SER A 34 -2.13 -25.78 49.92
CA SER A 34 -2.06 -27.16 50.41
C SER A 34 -3.45 -27.72 50.75
N TRP A 35 -4.34 -26.93 51.36
CA TRP A 35 -5.72 -27.35 51.61
C TRP A 35 -6.50 -27.56 50.31
N LYS A 36 -6.40 -26.63 49.35
CA LYS A 36 -7.03 -26.78 48.03
C LYS A 36 -6.60 -28.07 47.33
N ARG A 37 -5.34 -28.50 47.50
CA ARG A 37 -4.83 -29.76 46.95
C ARG A 37 -5.30 -30.99 47.73
N ARG A 38 -5.28 -30.94 49.07
CA ARG A 38 -5.62 -32.09 49.94
C ARG A 38 -7.12 -32.40 49.97
N TYR A 39 -7.96 -31.37 49.91
CA TYR A 39 -9.41 -31.47 49.98
C TYR A 39 -10.06 -31.21 48.61
N GLU A 40 -9.26 -31.22 47.53
CA GLU A 40 -9.72 -31.14 46.14
C GLU A 40 -10.75 -30.03 45.86
N TRP A 41 -10.53 -28.82 46.41
CA TRP A 41 -11.49 -27.73 46.25
C TRP A 41 -11.66 -27.35 44.78
N THR A 42 -12.89 -27.45 44.29
CA THR A 42 -13.30 -27.04 42.95
C THR A 42 -14.22 -25.83 43.01
N ARG A 43 -14.25 -25.04 41.92
CA ARG A 43 -15.21 -23.95 41.74
C ARG A 43 -15.51 -23.78 40.25
N GLU A 44 -16.77 -23.51 39.92
CA GLU A 44 -17.24 -23.42 38.53
C GLU A 44 -16.78 -22.13 37.81
N LYS A 45 -16.45 -21.07 38.55
CA LYS A 45 -15.99 -19.79 37.99
C LYS A 45 -14.63 -19.38 38.55
N GLY A 46 -13.78 -18.80 37.68
CA GLY A 46 -12.46 -18.26 38.06
C GLY A 46 -12.55 -17.14 39.10
N ALA A 47 -11.41 -16.73 39.65
CA ALA A 47 -11.36 -15.64 40.65
C ALA A 47 -12.08 -14.40 40.10
N THR A 48 -12.76 -13.65 40.98
CA THR A 48 -13.34 -12.37 40.61
C THR A 48 -12.25 -11.50 39.98
N LYS A 49 -12.44 -11.16 38.70
CA LYS A 49 -11.58 -10.21 38.00
C LYS A 49 -11.88 -8.86 38.65
N GLU A 50 -11.00 -8.39 39.52
CA GLU A 50 -11.01 -6.97 39.88
C GLU A 50 -10.99 -6.18 38.57
N LYS A 51 -11.76 -5.08 38.51
CA LYS A 51 -11.69 -4.14 37.40
C LYS A 51 -10.22 -3.82 37.19
N ARG A 52 -9.67 -4.19 36.04
CA ARG A 52 -8.33 -3.80 35.62
C ARG A 52 -8.34 -2.27 35.63
N VAL A 53 -7.75 -1.67 36.66
CA VAL A 53 -7.34 -0.28 36.63
C VAL A 53 -6.20 -0.24 35.63
N HIS A 54 -6.53 -0.14 34.34
CA HIS A 54 -5.59 0.31 33.35
C HIS A 54 -5.06 1.64 33.86
N THR A 55 -3.84 1.64 34.41
CA THR A 55 -3.13 2.86 34.73
C THR A 55 -3.10 3.68 33.46
N LYS A 56 -3.63 4.90 33.54
CA LYS A 56 -3.73 5.80 32.38
C LYS A 56 -2.35 5.88 31.71
N LYS A 57 -2.34 5.72 30.39
CA LYS A 57 -1.16 5.83 29.54
C LYS A 57 -0.59 7.24 29.71
N GLY A 58 0.48 7.37 30.49
CA GLY A 58 1.09 8.65 30.84
C GLY A 58 2.44 8.45 31.50
N ALA A 59 3.25 9.50 31.52
CA ALA A 59 4.51 9.49 32.24
C ALA A 59 4.27 9.15 33.73
N PRO A 60 5.14 8.35 34.36
CA PRO A 60 5.05 8.08 35.79
C PRO A 60 4.96 9.38 36.61
N ALA A 61 4.17 9.36 37.68
CA ALA A 61 4.10 10.49 38.60
C ALA A 61 5.52 10.81 39.14
N GLY A 62 5.94 12.07 39.01
CA GLY A 62 7.29 12.51 39.39
C GLY A 62 8.38 12.34 38.33
N ASN A 63 8.02 12.00 37.08
CA ASN A 63 8.97 11.97 35.98
C ASN A 63 9.60 13.35 35.75
N LYS A 64 10.93 13.45 35.87
CA LYS A 64 11.72 14.67 35.65
C LYS A 64 12.22 14.82 34.20
N ASN A 65 11.94 13.88 33.31
CA ASN A 65 12.44 13.91 31.93
C ASN A 65 11.87 15.07 31.09
N ALA A 66 10.76 15.67 31.51
CA ALA A 66 10.18 16.86 30.89
C ALA A 66 10.47 18.15 31.68
N LEU A 67 11.26 18.08 32.76
CA LEU A 67 11.57 19.25 33.59
C LEU A 67 12.44 20.22 32.77
N GLY A 68 11.90 21.40 32.45
CA GLY A 68 12.58 22.41 31.63
C GLY A 68 12.23 22.37 30.14
N ASN A 69 11.52 21.34 29.66
CA ASN A 69 10.87 21.42 28.35
C ASN A 69 9.61 22.29 28.50
N THR A 70 9.45 23.28 27.63
CA THR A 70 8.34 24.25 27.68
C THR A 70 6.96 23.61 27.52
N GLY A 71 6.88 22.34 27.13
CA GLY A 71 5.63 21.65 26.88
C GLY A 71 4.96 22.24 25.64
N GLY A 72 4.89 21.45 24.57
CA GLY A 72 4.33 21.94 23.31
C GLY A 72 4.51 20.91 22.21
N SER A 73 3.95 21.21 21.04
CA SER A 73 4.19 20.46 19.81
C SER A 73 5.69 20.33 19.55
N ALA A 74 6.08 19.29 18.83
CA ALA A 74 7.46 19.12 18.41
C ALA A 74 7.99 20.39 17.70
N PRO A 75 9.30 20.70 17.82
CA PRO A 75 9.92 21.79 17.07
C PRO A 75 9.57 21.69 15.58
N GLU A 76 9.40 22.84 14.94
CA GLU A 76 9.12 22.92 13.51
C GLU A 76 10.22 22.19 12.72
N GLY A 77 9.83 21.30 11.81
CA GLY A 77 10.75 20.42 11.07
C GLY A 77 11.18 19.13 11.78
N ASN A 78 10.61 18.78 12.95
CA ASN A 78 10.91 17.49 13.60
C ASN A 78 10.49 16.29 12.72
N LYS A 79 11.47 15.47 12.31
CA LYS A 79 11.28 14.26 11.50
C LYS A 79 11.18 12.96 12.31
N ASN A 80 11.17 13.02 13.65
CA ASN A 80 11.18 11.81 14.50
C ASN A 80 9.94 10.92 14.34
N ALA A 81 8.82 11.44 13.84
CA ALA A 81 7.62 10.66 13.55
C ALA A 81 7.62 10.03 12.15
N ILE A 82 8.58 10.41 11.29
CA ILE A 82 8.72 9.85 9.95
C ILE A 82 9.28 8.45 10.10
N THR A 83 8.51 7.46 9.67
CA THR A 83 8.96 6.09 9.57
C THR A 83 9.84 5.96 8.34
N HIS A 84 9.25 5.74 7.17
CA HIS A 84 9.98 5.45 5.93
C HIS A 84 9.96 6.61 4.92
N GLY A 85 9.25 7.71 5.14
CA GLY A 85 9.30 8.90 4.27
C GLY A 85 8.60 8.80 2.90
N LEU A 86 8.00 7.65 2.53
CA LEU A 86 7.24 7.47 1.27
C LEU A 86 6.13 8.53 1.08
N TYR A 87 5.45 8.89 2.17
CA TYR A 87 4.37 9.88 2.18
C TYR A 87 4.83 11.29 2.54
N GLU A 88 6.15 11.55 2.63
CA GLU A 88 6.65 12.89 2.89
C GLU A 88 6.28 13.81 1.72
N THR A 89 5.84 15.03 2.06
CA THR A 89 5.72 16.12 1.09
C THR A 89 7.13 16.45 0.64
N ILE A 90 7.38 16.31 -0.65
CA ILE A 90 8.69 16.58 -1.17
C ILE A 90 8.89 18.09 -1.28
N VAL A 91 9.89 18.62 -0.58
CA VAL A 91 10.24 20.04 -0.59
C VAL A 91 11.47 20.23 -1.46
N ALA A 92 11.36 21.09 -2.48
CA ALA A 92 12.40 21.28 -3.49
C ALA A 92 13.76 21.70 -2.92
N ASP A 93 13.74 22.45 -1.82
CA ASP A 93 14.95 23.01 -1.17
C ASP A 93 15.87 21.95 -0.55
N HIS A 94 15.39 20.70 -0.37
CA HIS A 94 16.17 19.62 0.26
C HIS A 94 16.73 18.61 -0.76
N PHE A 95 16.59 18.91 -2.04
CA PHE A 95 17.08 18.09 -3.13
C PHE A 95 18.55 18.35 -3.46
N SER A 96 19.23 17.33 -3.99
CA SER A 96 20.47 17.54 -4.72
C SER A 96 20.21 18.36 -5.99
N GLU A 97 21.24 19.00 -6.53
CA GLU A 97 21.12 19.82 -7.74
C GLU A 97 20.51 19.05 -8.93
N GLU A 98 20.87 17.77 -9.08
CA GLU A 98 20.30 16.87 -10.09
C GLU A 98 18.80 16.59 -9.85
N ASP A 99 18.42 16.37 -8.59
CA ASP A 99 17.03 16.08 -8.20
C ASP A 99 16.13 17.33 -8.37
N GLN A 100 16.67 18.53 -8.14
CA GLN A 100 15.99 19.80 -8.41
C GLN A 100 15.70 19.96 -9.91
N GLN A 101 16.68 19.64 -10.77
CA GLN A 101 16.51 19.72 -12.22
C GLN A 101 15.44 18.74 -12.72
N LEU A 102 15.43 17.50 -12.21
CA LEU A 102 14.39 16.51 -12.52
C LEU A 102 13.00 16.96 -12.06
N PHE A 103 12.90 17.56 -10.88
CA PHE A 103 11.64 18.12 -10.37
C PHE A 103 11.13 19.27 -11.25
N LEU A 104 12.01 20.21 -11.62
CA LEU A 104 11.67 21.32 -12.51
C LEU A 104 11.24 20.83 -13.90
N LEU A 105 11.91 19.81 -14.44
CA LEU A 105 11.55 19.15 -15.69
C LEU A 105 10.18 18.46 -15.59
N SER A 106 9.89 17.79 -14.46
CA SER A 106 8.58 17.17 -14.23
C SER A 106 7.42 18.18 -14.18
N GLY A 107 7.69 19.43 -13.79
CA GLY A 107 6.71 20.52 -13.82
C GLY A 107 6.28 20.93 -15.23
N GLN A 108 7.01 20.49 -16.26
CA GLN A 108 6.62 20.66 -17.67
C GLN A 108 5.65 19.55 -18.15
N MET A 109 5.46 18.49 -17.36
CA MET A 109 4.55 17.38 -17.67
C MET A 109 3.21 17.57 -16.96
N GLN A 110 2.10 17.27 -17.64
CA GLN A 110 0.76 17.42 -17.06
C GLN A 110 0.17 16.10 -16.59
N GLY A 111 -0.47 16.14 -15.42
CA GLY A 111 -1.34 15.07 -14.93
C GLY A 111 -0.58 13.83 -14.47
N LEU A 112 -0.99 12.67 -14.98
CA LEU A 112 -0.56 11.36 -14.48
C LEU A 112 0.94 11.08 -14.65
N GLU A 113 1.56 11.70 -15.65
CA GLU A 113 2.98 11.53 -15.96
C GLU A 113 3.88 12.23 -14.92
N GLN A 114 3.44 13.38 -14.41
CA GLN A 114 4.11 14.08 -13.31
C GLN A 114 4.06 13.24 -12.02
N GLU A 115 2.89 12.67 -11.71
CA GLU A 115 2.73 11.78 -10.56
C GLU A 115 3.63 10.54 -10.67
N LEU A 116 3.77 9.99 -11.87
CA LEU A 116 4.64 8.84 -12.14
C LEU A 116 6.11 9.17 -11.88
N GLN A 117 6.60 10.31 -12.37
CA GLN A 117 7.98 10.74 -12.12
C GLN A 117 8.24 10.99 -10.63
N LEU A 118 7.30 11.66 -9.95
CA LEU A 118 7.40 11.91 -8.51
C LEU A 118 7.44 10.60 -7.71
N ALA A 119 6.64 9.61 -8.10
CA ALA A 119 6.63 8.29 -7.48
C ALA A 119 7.95 7.53 -7.70
N ARG A 120 8.47 7.52 -8.92
CA ARG A 120 9.77 6.92 -9.26
C ARG A 120 10.90 7.56 -8.47
N TYR A 121 10.87 8.88 -8.35
CA TYR A 121 11.82 9.64 -7.54
C TYR A 121 11.78 9.21 -6.07
N LYS A 122 10.58 9.14 -5.47
CA LYS A 122 10.42 8.70 -4.07
C LYS A 122 11.02 7.32 -3.86
N VAL A 123 10.75 6.37 -4.74
CA VAL A 123 11.33 5.02 -4.68
C VAL A 123 12.85 5.08 -4.75
N ALA A 124 13.42 5.82 -5.70
CA ALA A 124 14.87 5.98 -5.83
C ALA A 124 15.51 6.61 -4.58
N ARG A 125 14.84 7.58 -3.94
CA ARG A 125 15.28 8.17 -2.67
C ARG A 125 15.31 7.15 -1.53
N LEU A 126 14.27 6.31 -1.42
CA LEU A 126 14.21 5.26 -0.40
C LEU A 126 15.31 4.21 -0.58
N VAL A 127 15.62 3.84 -1.82
CA VAL A 127 16.76 2.95 -2.14
C VAL A 127 18.08 3.65 -1.79
N ARG A 128 18.21 4.93 -2.14
CA ARG A 128 19.15 5.95 -1.62
C ARG A 128 19.49 5.71 -0.14
N GLU A 129 18.47 5.96 0.67
CA GLU A 129 18.54 5.95 2.13
C GLU A 129 18.78 4.55 2.70
N GLN A 130 18.16 3.51 2.13
CA GLN A 130 18.38 2.14 2.58
C GLN A 130 19.86 1.75 2.41
N ASN A 131 20.47 2.09 1.27
CA ASN A 131 21.89 1.81 1.03
C ASN A 131 22.80 2.60 1.99
N ASN A 132 22.49 3.86 2.27
CA ASN A 132 23.26 4.69 3.21
C ASN A 132 23.09 4.25 4.68
N LYS A 133 21.90 3.75 5.05
CA LYS A 133 21.58 3.31 6.41
C LYS A 133 21.97 1.87 6.73
N ARG A 134 22.36 1.07 5.72
CA ARG A 134 23.07 -0.20 5.96
C ARG A 134 24.34 0.15 6.75
N MET A 135 24.23 0.10 8.07
CA MET A 135 25.29 0.50 8.97
C MET A 135 26.48 -0.42 8.74
N ILE A 136 27.61 0.16 8.36
CA ILE A 136 28.90 -0.53 8.36
C ILE A 136 29.28 -0.69 9.83
N GLY A 137 28.93 -1.83 10.42
CA GLY A 137 29.44 -2.19 11.73
C GLY A 137 30.84 -2.75 11.58
N THR A 138 31.82 -2.25 12.33
CA THR A 138 33.11 -2.95 12.49
C THR A 138 32.96 -3.98 13.60
N GLY A 139 32.85 -5.25 13.24
CA GLY A 139 32.88 -6.36 14.19
C GLY A 139 34.33 -6.65 14.54
N GLY A 140 34.68 -6.66 15.82
CA GLY A 140 36.01 -7.09 16.25
C GLY A 140 36.15 -8.60 16.07
N SER A 141 36.77 -9.04 14.98
CA SER A 141 37.18 -10.44 14.82
C SER A 141 38.62 -10.62 15.31
N LYS A 142 39.06 -11.87 15.52
CA LYS A 142 40.46 -12.17 15.89
C LYS A 142 41.47 -11.81 14.80
N GLU A 143 41.00 -11.52 13.58
CA GLU A 143 41.81 -11.23 12.40
C GLU A 143 41.77 -9.73 12.00
N GLY A 144 40.94 -8.92 12.66
CA GLY A 144 40.83 -7.48 12.43
C GLY A 144 39.38 -6.98 12.48
N PRO A 145 39.14 -5.68 12.31
CA PRO A 145 37.79 -5.14 12.16
C PRO A 145 37.21 -5.58 10.81
N GLU A 146 36.26 -6.52 10.83
CA GLU A 146 35.52 -6.90 9.62
C GLU A 146 34.21 -6.10 9.52
N PRO A 147 33.92 -5.51 8.35
CA PRO A 147 32.64 -4.84 8.12
C PRO A 147 31.52 -5.88 8.03
N TYR A 148 30.48 -5.74 8.84
CA TYR A 148 29.24 -6.50 8.72
C TYR A 148 28.06 -5.58 8.42
N TYR A 149 27.10 -6.08 7.63
CA TYR A 149 25.87 -5.38 7.28
C TYR A 149 24.73 -5.91 8.16
N LEU A 150 24.08 -5.04 8.94
CA LEU A 150 22.75 -5.36 9.47
C LEU A 150 21.75 -5.24 8.33
N GLN A 151 21.04 -6.34 8.04
CA GLN A 151 19.92 -6.32 7.09
C GLN A 151 18.77 -5.56 7.75
N ASP A 152 18.65 -4.29 7.42
CA ASP A 152 17.64 -3.39 7.95
C ASP A 152 16.43 -3.40 7.00
N ASP A 153 15.39 -4.16 7.34
CA ASP A 153 14.15 -4.33 6.55
C ASP A 153 13.28 -3.05 6.54
N PHE A 154 13.73 -1.99 7.22
CA PHE A 154 12.93 -0.80 7.53
C PHE A 154 12.33 -0.10 6.30
N TYR A 155 13.01 -0.19 5.16
CA TYR A 155 12.60 0.45 3.90
C TYR A 155 12.00 -0.51 2.88
N GLU A 156 12.11 -1.83 3.06
CA GLU A 156 11.74 -2.80 2.02
C GLU A 156 10.24 -2.76 1.69
N ASP A 157 9.38 -2.75 2.71
CA ASP A 157 7.93 -2.62 2.56
C ASP A 157 7.52 -1.29 1.92
N ALA A 158 8.23 -0.20 2.24
CA ALA A 158 7.97 1.11 1.67
C ALA A 158 8.40 1.20 0.19
N ILE A 159 9.52 0.57 -0.15
CA ILE A 159 10.00 0.45 -1.53
C ILE A 159 9.02 -0.38 -2.35
N GLN A 160 8.57 -1.52 -1.82
CA GLN A 160 7.62 -2.40 -2.51
C GLN A 160 6.30 -1.66 -2.78
N LYS A 161 5.74 -0.97 -1.79
CA LYS A 161 4.54 -0.13 -1.96
C LYS A 161 4.74 1.00 -2.97
N GLY A 162 5.93 1.59 -3.01
CA GLY A 162 6.29 2.60 -4.00
C GLY A 162 6.34 2.02 -5.43
N ILE A 163 6.93 0.84 -5.60
CA ILE A 163 6.96 0.12 -6.89
C ILE A 163 5.55 -0.25 -7.35
N GLU A 164 4.69 -0.73 -6.46
CA GLU A 164 3.28 -0.99 -6.79
C GLU A 164 2.52 0.26 -7.25
N LEU A 165 2.79 1.41 -6.62
CA LEU A 165 2.20 2.68 -7.03
C LEU A 165 2.68 3.07 -8.43
N VAL A 166 3.98 2.97 -8.70
CA VAL A 166 4.57 3.21 -10.02
C VAL A 166 3.90 2.33 -11.08
N SER A 167 3.80 1.01 -10.84
CA SER A 167 3.15 0.07 -11.76
C SER A 167 1.68 0.44 -12.03
N LYS A 168 0.91 0.81 -10.99
CA LYS A 168 -0.49 1.24 -11.15
C LYS A 168 -0.62 2.53 -11.97
N LEU A 169 0.33 3.45 -11.85
CA LEU A 169 0.35 4.68 -12.65
C LEU A 169 0.72 4.40 -14.10
N GLU A 170 1.68 3.50 -14.34
CA GLU A 170 2.06 3.04 -15.68
C GLU A 170 0.90 2.36 -16.39
N ASP A 171 0.16 1.47 -15.72
CA ASP A 171 -1.01 0.80 -16.30
C ASP A 171 -2.10 1.80 -16.70
N LYS A 172 -2.37 2.80 -15.85
CA LYS A 172 -3.32 3.86 -16.16
C LYS A 172 -2.84 4.71 -17.35
N LEU A 173 -1.55 5.00 -17.45
CA LEU A 173 -0.98 5.77 -18.55
C LEU A 173 -1.09 4.99 -19.87
N ASN A 174 -0.77 3.70 -19.87
CA ASN A 174 -0.93 2.81 -21.03
C ASN A 174 -2.41 2.71 -21.46
N LYS A 175 -3.34 2.64 -20.50
CA LYS A 175 -4.78 2.64 -20.80
C LYS A 175 -5.23 3.95 -21.46
N LEU A 176 -4.76 5.09 -20.96
CA LEU A 176 -5.06 6.40 -21.55
C LEU A 176 -4.48 6.54 -22.96
N GLN A 177 -3.28 6.00 -23.21
CA GLN A 177 -2.71 5.95 -24.56
C GLN A 177 -3.60 5.13 -25.51
N LEU A 178 -4.00 3.93 -25.09
CA LEU A 178 -4.91 3.08 -25.88
C LEU A 178 -6.27 3.75 -26.15
N GLU A 179 -6.82 4.50 -25.20
CA GLU A 179 -8.07 5.25 -25.40
C GLU A 179 -7.90 6.40 -26.38
N LYS A 180 -6.77 7.11 -26.35
CA LYS A 180 -6.43 8.15 -27.34
C LYS A 180 -6.29 7.58 -28.75
N ASP A 181 -5.54 6.50 -28.92
CA ASP A 181 -5.33 5.86 -30.22
C ASP A 181 -6.65 5.36 -30.83
N LYS A 182 -7.55 4.79 -30.00
CA LYS A 182 -8.89 4.40 -30.43
C LYS A 182 -9.74 5.58 -30.89
N LEU A 183 -9.63 6.72 -30.19
CA LEU A 183 -10.36 7.93 -30.54
C LEU A 183 -9.83 8.56 -31.83
N GLU A 184 -8.51 8.51 -32.07
CA GLU A 184 -7.90 8.90 -33.35
C GLU A 184 -8.37 8.00 -34.49
N LEU A 185 -8.29 6.68 -34.34
CA LEU A 185 -8.83 5.73 -35.33
C LEU A 185 -10.32 5.95 -35.63
N SER A 186 -11.12 6.33 -34.62
CA SER A 186 -12.53 6.68 -34.81
C SER A 186 -12.70 7.95 -35.63
N LYS A 187 -11.89 8.99 -35.39
CA LYS A 187 -11.90 10.23 -36.17
C LYS A 187 -11.49 9.98 -37.62
N ASP A 188 -10.45 9.17 -37.82
CA ASP A 188 -9.95 8.81 -39.15
C ASP A 188 -10.98 8.00 -39.94
N LYS A 189 -11.67 7.05 -39.30
CA LYS A 189 -12.81 6.35 -39.91
C LYS A 189 -13.90 7.31 -40.35
N HIS A 190 -14.34 8.22 -39.47
CA HIS A 190 -15.36 9.19 -39.83
C HIS A 190 -14.93 10.14 -40.96
N ALA A 191 -13.65 10.52 -41.00
CA ALA A 191 -13.09 11.31 -42.08
C ALA A 191 -13.09 10.55 -43.41
N LEU A 192 -12.74 9.25 -43.39
CA LEU A 192 -12.83 8.37 -44.56
C LEU A 192 -14.27 8.15 -45.02
N ASP A 193 -15.21 7.94 -44.10
CA ASP A 193 -16.63 7.78 -44.44
C ASP A 193 -17.19 9.06 -45.08
N LYS A 194 -16.79 10.24 -44.58
CA LYS A 194 -17.12 11.53 -45.21
C LYS A 194 -16.46 11.71 -46.57
N ALA A 195 -15.20 11.30 -46.73
CA ALA A 195 -14.51 11.34 -48.01
C ALA A 195 -15.16 10.41 -49.04
N LYS A 196 -15.57 9.20 -48.63
CA LYS A 196 -16.33 8.26 -49.48
C LYS A 196 -17.69 8.82 -49.88
N ALA A 197 -18.42 9.42 -48.93
CA ALA A 197 -19.70 10.08 -49.23
C ALA A 197 -19.54 11.24 -50.23
N ASN A 198 -18.42 11.97 -50.19
CA ASN A 198 -18.11 13.01 -51.18
C ASN A 198 -17.63 12.47 -52.54
N VAL A 199 -17.12 11.24 -52.61
CA VAL A 199 -16.73 10.59 -53.88
C VAL A 199 -17.96 10.02 -54.59
N ASP A 200 -18.99 9.60 -53.85
CA ASP A 200 -20.27 9.16 -54.41
C ASP A 200 -21.12 10.31 -55.02
N GLU A 201 -20.75 11.57 -54.76
CA GLU A 201 -21.30 12.75 -55.46
C GLU A 201 -20.49 13.13 -56.72
N GLY A 202 -19.46 12.36 -57.07
CA GLY A 202 -18.85 12.45 -58.40
C GLY A 202 -19.85 11.94 -59.43
N GLU A 203 -20.38 12.85 -60.25
CA GLU A 203 -21.21 12.50 -61.41
C GLU A 203 -20.56 11.34 -62.18
N TYR A 204 -21.28 10.22 -62.27
CA TYR A 204 -20.96 9.17 -63.23
C TYR A 204 -21.09 9.79 -64.62
N GLU A 205 -19.98 10.29 -65.18
CA GLU A 205 -19.89 10.52 -66.61
C GLU A 205 -19.97 9.14 -67.26
N ASP A 206 -21.08 8.88 -67.97
CA ASP A 206 -21.30 7.70 -68.80
C ASP A 206 -20.16 7.62 -69.83
N ASP A 207 -19.16 6.81 -69.55
CA ASP A 207 -17.95 6.63 -70.35
C ASP A 207 -18.20 5.79 -71.63
N GLY A 208 -19.46 5.63 -72.01
CA GLY A 208 -19.87 4.90 -73.21
C GLY A 208 -19.60 3.40 -73.14
N PHE A 209 -19.13 2.90 -71.99
CA PHE A 209 -18.84 1.49 -71.77
C PHE A 209 -20.11 0.62 -71.93
N ILE A 210 -21.26 1.11 -71.48
CA ILE A 210 -22.53 0.40 -71.64
C ILE A 210 -22.99 0.37 -73.11
N ASN A 211 -22.75 1.44 -73.88
CA ASN A 211 -23.08 1.45 -75.31
C ASN A 211 -22.20 0.47 -76.11
N ALA A 212 -20.92 0.35 -75.77
CA ALA A 212 -20.03 -0.63 -76.41
C ALA A 212 -20.37 -2.10 -76.08
N LEU A 213 -20.95 -2.34 -74.90
CA LEU A 213 -21.39 -3.68 -74.51
C LEU A 213 -22.70 -4.10 -75.18
N GLY A 214 -23.58 -3.12 -75.49
CA GLY A 214 -24.80 -3.35 -76.25
C GLY A 214 -24.52 -3.70 -77.71
N ASP A 215 -23.63 -2.95 -78.37
CA ASP A 215 -23.29 -3.14 -79.78
C ASP A 215 -22.57 -4.47 -80.06
N THR A 216 -21.87 -5.05 -79.09
CA THR A 216 -21.12 -6.32 -79.29
C THR A 216 -21.92 -7.58 -78.99
N VAL A 217 -23.07 -7.46 -78.32
CA VAL A 217 -23.91 -8.60 -77.92
C VAL A 217 -24.98 -8.94 -78.97
N GLU A 218 -25.33 -8.00 -79.86
CA GLU A 218 -26.39 -8.19 -80.86
C GLU A 218 -25.94 -8.99 -82.10
N GLU A 219 -24.64 -9.21 -82.32
CA GLU A 219 -24.11 -9.75 -83.59
C GLU A 219 -23.78 -11.27 -83.61
N VAL A 220 -24.13 -12.05 -82.57
CA VAL A 220 -23.69 -13.48 -82.48
C VAL A 220 -24.84 -14.49 -82.32
N TRP A 221 -26.11 -14.06 -82.34
CA TRP A 221 -27.24 -14.97 -82.06
C TRP A 221 -28.27 -15.15 -83.19
N ASP A 222 -28.09 -14.50 -84.34
CA ASP A 222 -28.96 -14.70 -85.52
C ASP A 222 -28.13 -15.23 -86.71
N ASP A 223 -27.91 -16.54 -86.74
CA ASP A 223 -27.92 -17.36 -87.97
C ASP A 223 -27.52 -18.81 -87.65
N ASP A 224 -28.50 -19.66 -87.32
CA ASP A 224 -28.72 -20.95 -88.00
C ASP A 224 -29.96 -21.63 -87.39
N ASP A 225 -31.14 -21.42 -87.99
CA ASP A 225 -32.25 -22.39 -87.96
C ASP A 225 -33.40 -21.96 -88.90
N ASN A 226 -33.29 -22.32 -90.19
CA ASN A 226 -34.36 -22.64 -91.17
C ASN A 226 -33.78 -22.54 -92.59
N THR A 227 -33.92 -23.46 -93.57
CA THR A 227 -34.94 -24.47 -93.87
C THR A 227 -34.44 -25.28 -95.08
N ASP A 228 -34.85 -26.56 -95.16
CA ASP A 228 -35.00 -27.45 -96.36
C ASP A 228 -33.89 -27.59 -97.42
#